data_AF-A0A1B8V730-F1
#
_entry.id   AF-A0A1B8V730-F1
#
_cell.length_a   1.000
_cell.length_b   1.000
_cell.length_c   1.000
_cell.angle_alpha   90.00
_cell.angle_beta   90.00
_cell.angle_gamma   90.00
#
_symmetry.space_group_name_H-M   'P 1'
#
loop_
_entity.id
_entity.type
_entity.pdbx_description
1 polymer ?
#
loop_
_entity_poly.entity_id
_entity_poly.type
_entity_poly.pdbx_seq_one_letter_code
_entity_poly.pdbx_strand_id
1 'polypeptide(L)'
;MNIAEMPLDPAPRWEWIKYQLRIHGCPPAELARQLDITDRAIRAVKNAPYPRIEREIAKKLGVEPFELWPERWNLDGSPRRQRPNRAESRPRSAAKDSRYSPVPHRKTGTEA
;
A
#
# COMPACT_ATOMS: atom_id res chain seq x y z
N MET A 1 -17.11 -13.47 -8.16
CA MET A 1 -16.77 -13.38 -6.72
C MET A 1 -17.93 -12.73 -6.01
N ASN A 2 -18.46 -13.32 -4.93
CA ASN A 2 -19.53 -12.72 -4.12
C ASN A 2 -18.91 -11.99 -2.93
N ILE A 3 -18.85 -10.67 -2.99
CA ILE A 3 -18.26 -9.82 -1.93
C ILE A 3 -19.09 -9.89 -0.64
N ALA A 4 -20.39 -10.21 -0.74
CA ALA A 4 -21.29 -10.38 0.40
C ALA A 4 -20.89 -11.52 1.36
N GLU A 5 -20.12 -12.51 0.90
CA GLU A 5 -19.61 -13.61 1.75
C GLU A 5 -18.31 -13.24 2.47
N MET A 6 -17.78 -12.03 2.24
CA MET A 6 -16.52 -11.61 2.84
C MET A 6 -16.67 -11.41 4.35
N PRO A 7 -15.83 -12.06 5.18
CA PRO A 7 -15.83 -11.82 6.61
C PRO A 7 -15.53 -10.36 6.98
N LEU A 8 -16.28 -9.84 7.95
CA LEU A 8 -16.05 -8.48 8.48
C LEU A 8 -14.78 -8.41 9.34
N ASP A 9 -14.38 -9.50 10.00
CA ASP A 9 -13.18 -9.50 10.82
C ASP A 9 -11.89 -9.50 9.97
N PRO A 10 -10.87 -8.68 10.31
CA PRO A 10 -9.67 -8.52 9.47
C PRO A 10 -8.87 -9.82 9.26
N ALA A 11 -8.83 -10.70 10.25
CA ALA A 11 -8.08 -11.96 10.17
C ALA A 11 -8.71 -12.96 9.19
N PRO A 12 -10.00 -13.35 9.32
CA PRO A 12 -10.64 -14.22 8.35
C PRO A 12 -10.82 -13.54 6.98
N ARG A 13 -10.98 -12.22 6.92
CA ARG A 13 -10.98 -11.48 5.65
C ARG A 13 -9.66 -11.67 4.89
N TRP A 14 -8.53 -11.61 5.57
CA TRP A 14 -7.23 -11.83 4.93
C TRP A 14 -7.06 -13.25 4.39
N GLU A 15 -7.56 -14.26 5.13
CA GLU A 15 -7.57 -15.65 4.64
C GLU A 15 -8.45 -15.79 3.39
N TRP A 16 -9.62 -15.16 3.40
CA TRP A 16 -10.52 -15.12 2.24
C TRP A 16 -9.84 -14.46 1.03
N ILE A 17 -9.18 -13.29 1.19
CA ILE A 17 -8.44 -12.63 0.11
C ILE A 17 -7.34 -13.56 -0.45
N LYS A 18 -6.58 -14.24 0.41
CA LYS A 18 -5.55 -15.20 -0.05
C LYS A 18 -6.16 -16.36 -0.82
N TYR A 19 -7.29 -16.88 -0.38
CA TYR A 19 -8.00 -17.95 -1.06
C TYR A 19 -8.46 -17.51 -2.45
N GLN A 20 -9.04 -16.32 -2.55
CA GLN A 20 -9.49 -15.75 -3.82
C GLN A 20 -8.33 -15.49 -4.78
N LEU A 21 -7.23 -14.92 -4.29
CA LEU A 21 -5.99 -14.76 -5.08
C LEU A 21 -5.48 -16.10 -5.64
N ARG A 22 -5.60 -17.20 -4.87
CA ARG A 22 -5.21 -18.55 -5.33
C ARG A 22 -6.15 -19.09 -6.41
N ILE A 23 -7.47 -18.91 -6.25
CA ILE A 23 -8.45 -19.32 -7.27
C ILE A 23 -8.21 -18.57 -8.59
N HIS A 24 -7.87 -17.28 -8.50
CA HIS A 24 -7.54 -16.44 -9.66
C HIS A 24 -6.12 -16.71 -10.23
N GLY A 25 -5.42 -17.75 -9.76
CA GLY A 25 -4.11 -18.15 -10.27
C GLY A 25 -2.95 -17.20 -9.93
N CYS A 26 -3.17 -16.22 -9.05
CA CYS A 26 -2.16 -15.23 -8.66
C CYS A 26 -1.94 -15.30 -7.15
N PRO A 27 -1.20 -16.30 -6.64
CA PRO A 27 -0.90 -16.37 -5.22
C PRO A 27 -0.12 -15.12 -4.76
N PRO A 28 -0.16 -14.77 -3.46
CA PRO A 28 0.50 -13.56 -2.95
C PRO A 28 1.98 -13.44 -3.33
N ALA A 29 2.72 -14.56 -3.35
CA ALA A 29 4.13 -14.56 -3.75
C ALA A 29 4.33 -14.19 -5.23
N GLU A 30 3.43 -14.66 -6.11
CA GLU A 30 3.47 -14.32 -7.53
C GLU A 30 3.11 -12.85 -7.75
N LEU A 31 2.12 -12.34 -7.00
CA LEU A 31 1.80 -10.91 -6.99
C LEU A 31 2.99 -10.06 -6.55
N ALA A 32 3.78 -10.53 -5.57
CA ALA A 32 4.97 -9.82 -5.11
C ALA A 32 6.03 -9.69 -6.22
N ARG A 33 6.27 -10.80 -6.94
CA ARG A 33 7.19 -10.83 -8.09
C ARG A 33 6.74 -9.89 -9.21
N GLN A 34 5.45 -9.90 -9.54
CA GLN A 34 4.90 -9.02 -10.59
C GLN A 34 5.04 -7.54 -10.24
N LEU A 35 4.99 -7.20 -8.95
CA LEU A 35 5.11 -5.82 -8.47
C LEU A 35 6.54 -5.41 -8.10
N ASP A 36 7.51 -6.33 -8.22
CA ASP A 36 8.90 -6.14 -7.80
C ASP A 36 8.99 -5.69 -6.32
N ILE A 37 8.21 -6.34 -5.45
CA ILE A 37 8.18 -6.09 -4.01
C ILE A 37 8.40 -7.38 -3.23
N THR A 38 8.74 -7.23 -1.95
CA THR A 38 8.86 -8.38 -1.06
C THR A 38 7.50 -8.93 -0.64
N ASP A 39 7.40 -10.25 -0.46
CA ASP A 39 6.22 -10.91 0.12
C ASP A 39 5.79 -10.30 1.46
N ARG A 40 6.76 -9.81 2.24
CA ARG A 40 6.52 -9.12 3.51
C ARG A 40 5.66 -7.87 3.31
N ALA A 41 5.85 -7.13 2.22
CA ALA A 41 5.06 -5.95 1.92
C ALA A 41 3.58 -6.31 1.67
N ILE A 42 3.32 -7.43 1.01
CA ILE A 42 1.95 -7.93 0.80
C ILE A 42 1.32 -8.38 2.12
N ARG A 43 2.07 -9.10 2.96
CA ARG A 43 1.57 -9.53 4.28
C ARG A 43 1.28 -8.34 5.21
N ALA A 44 1.99 -7.22 5.05
CA ALA A 44 1.78 -6.03 5.86
C ALA A 44 0.39 -5.41 5.66
N VAL A 45 -0.25 -5.62 4.50
CA VAL A 45 -1.62 -5.15 4.18
C VAL A 45 -2.64 -5.61 5.22
N LYS A 46 -2.44 -6.82 5.78
CA LYS A 46 -3.30 -7.36 6.85
C LYS A 46 -3.44 -6.38 8.03
N ASN A 47 -2.33 -5.79 8.45
CA ASN A 47 -2.26 -5.02 9.69
C ASN A 47 -2.31 -3.50 9.47
N ALA A 48 -1.82 -3.01 8.32
CA ALA A 48 -1.68 -1.59 8.06
C ALA A 48 -2.24 -1.21 6.67
N PRO A 49 -2.86 -0.02 6.52
CA PRO A 49 -3.29 0.48 5.23
C PRO A 49 -2.11 0.62 4.26
N TYR A 50 -2.21 -0.05 3.12
CA TYR A 50 -1.16 0.00 2.11
C TYR A 50 -1.77 0.19 0.71
N PRO A 51 -2.21 1.44 0.38
CA PRO A 51 -3.07 1.71 -0.76
C PRO A 51 -2.55 1.18 -2.10
N ARG A 52 -1.22 1.27 -2.31
CA ARG A 52 -0.58 0.75 -3.51
C ARG A 52 -0.82 -0.75 -3.71
N ILE A 53 -0.65 -1.57 -2.67
CA ILE A 53 -0.83 -3.03 -2.79
C ILE A 53 -2.33 -3.38 -2.77
N GLU A 54 -3.13 -2.67 -1.96
CA GLU A 54 -4.58 -2.87 -1.91
C GLU A 54 -5.20 -2.67 -3.31
N ARG A 55 -4.78 -1.65 -4.07
CA ARG A 55 -5.19 -1.46 -5.47
C ARG A 55 -4.82 -2.63 -6.38
N GLU A 56 -3.60 -3.12 -6.26
CA GLU A 56 -3.14 -4.22 -7.11
C GLU A 56 -3.87 -5.54 -6.77
N ILE A 57 -4.14 -5.80 -5.49
CA ILE A 57 -4.97 -6.95 -5.07
C ILE A 57 -6.38 -6.81 -5.65
N ALA A 58 -7.02 -5.65 -5.48
CA ALA A 58 -8.36 -5.38 -5.97
C ALA A 58 -8.44 -5.55 -7.50
N LYS A 59 -7.45 -4.99 -8.23
CA LYS A 59 -7.30 -5.14 -9.67
C LYS A 59 -7.16 -6.59 -10.12
N LYS A 60 -6.43 -7.43 -9.39
CA LYS A 60 -6.31 -8.87 -9.68
C LYS A 60 -7.60 -9.64 -9.46
N LEU A 61 -8.38 -9.22 -8.47
CA LEU A 61 -9.67 -9.82 -8.15
C LEU A 61 -10.81 -9.25 -9.02
N GLY A 62 -10.55 -8.16 -9.76
CA GLY A 62 -11.54 -7.49 -10.61
C GLY A 62 -12.58 -6.69 -9.83
N VAL A 63 -12.20 -6.22 -8.64
CA VAL A 63 -13.04 -5.45 -7.71
C VAL A 63 -12.39 -4.11 -7.38
N GLU A 64 -13.15 -3.20 -6.80
CA GLU A 64 -12.61 -1.93 -6.33
C GLU A 64 -12.03 -2.05 -4.91
N PRO A 65 -10.99 -1.27 -4.55
CA PRO A 65 -10.37 -1.36 -3.21
C PRO A 65 -11.35 -1.04 -2.07
N PHE A 66 -12.34 -0.18 -2.31
CA PHE A 66 -13.35 0.17 -1.31
C PHE A 66 -14.30 -0.99 -0.99
N GLU A 67 -14.47 -1.95 -1.90
CA GLU A 67 -15.32 -3.12 -1.67
C GLU A 67 -14.63 -4.11 -0.72
N LEU A 68 -13.30 -4.19 -0.78
CA LEU A 68 -12.49 -5.06 0.09
C LEU A 68 -12.17 -4.41 1.44
N TRP A 69 -11.95 -3.09 1.45
CA TRP A 69 -11.58 -2.32 2.64
C TRP A 69 -12.38 -1.02 2.74
N PRO A 70 -13.69 -1.10 3.01
CA PRO A 70 -14.54 0.09 3.14
C PRO A 70 -14.08 0.99 4.31
N GLU A 71 -13.42 0.42 5.32
CA GLU A 71 -12.87 1.20 6.44
C GLU A 71 -11.61 2.02 6.07
N ARG A 72 -10.94 1.67 4.97
CA ARG A 72 -9.66 2.28 4.55
C ARG A 72 -9.78 3.16 3.31
N TRP A 73 -10.87 3.05 2.56
CA TRP A 73 -11.09 3.79 1.33
C TRP A 73 -12.35 4.63 1.41
N ASN A 74 -12.35 5.72 0.66
CA ASN A 74 -13.53 6.53 0.42
C ASN A 74 -14.22 6.05 -0.87
N LEU A 75 -15.49 6.44 -1.03
CA LEU A 75 -16.30 6.12 -2.22
C LEU A 75 -15.78 6.79 -3.51
N ASP A 76 -14.96 7.83 -3.37
CA ASP A 76 -14.30 8.54 -4.47
C ASP A 76 -13.06 7.79 -5.01
N GLY A 77 -12.69 6.63 -4.42
CA GLY A 77 -11.47 5.90 -4.75
C GLY A 77 -10.21 6.47 -4.12
N SER A 78 -10.33 7.44 -3.21
CA SER A 78 -9.21 7.97 -2.43
C SER A 78 -8.99 7.13 -1.17
N PRO A 79 -7.74 6.79 -0.83
CA PRO A 79 -7.45 6.09 0.42
C PRO A 79 -7.54 7.05 1.63
N ARG A 80 -8.15 6.59 2.72
CA ARG A 80 -8.23 7.29 4.02
C ARG A 80 -6.88 7.27 4.74
N ARG A 81 -5.96 8.15 4.34
CA ARG A 81 -4.59 8.20 4.87
C ARG A 81 -4.43 9.31 5.89
N GLN A 82 -3.70 9.05 6.97
CA GLN A 82 -3.29 10.07 7.94
C GLN A 82 -2.41 11.17 7.33
N ARG A 83 -1.67 10.86 6.25
CA ARG A 83 -0.80 11.80 5.53
C ARG A 83 -1.13 11.78 4.04
N PRO A 84 -2.10 12.59 3.56
CA PRO A 84 -2.55 12.56 2.17
C PRO A 84 -1.44 12.96 1.18
N ASN A 85 -0.60 13.94 1.54
CA ASN A 85 0.45 14.49 0.67
C ASN A 85 1.68 13.56 0.49
N ARG A 86 1.75 12.43 1.20
CA ARG A 86 2.89 11.51 1.09
C ARG A 86 2.71 10.63 -0.14
N ALA A 87 3.67 10.61 -1.05
CA ALA A 87 3.65 9.69 -2.19
C ALA A 87 3.47 8.22 -1.74
N GLU A 88 2.69 7.45 -2.51
CA GLU A 88 2.45 6.03 -2.23
C GLU A 88 3.61 5.14 -2.69
N SER A 89 4.30 5.53 -3.77
CA SER A 89 5.54 4.93 -4.24
C SER A 89 6.73 5.76 -3.78
N ARG A 90 7.78 5.08 -3.31
CA ARG A 90 9.10 5.73 -3.22
C ARG A 90 9.79 5.60 -4.59
N PRO A 91 10.43 6.67 -5.10
CA PRO A 91 11.25 6.53 -6.30
C PRO A 91 12.37 5.51 -6.02
N ARG A 92 12.52 4.52 -6.92
CA ARG A 92 13.52 3.44 -6.79
C ARG A 92 14.97 3.96 -6.81
N SER A 93 15.18 5.13 -7.39
CA SER A 93 16.46 5.81 -7.49
C SER A 93 16.31 7.25 -7.00
N ALA A 94 16.24 7.46 -5.69
CA ALA A 94 16.74 8.72 -5.19
C ALA A 94 18.26 8.66 -5.43
N ALA A 95 18.76 9.40 -6.43
CA ALA A 95 20.18 9.66 -6.51
C ALA A 95 20.64 10.06 -5.10
N LYS A 96 21.70 9.45 -4.59
CA LYS A 96 22.19 9.79 -3.26
C LYS A 96 22.44 11.31 -3.26
N ASP A 97 21.78 12.03 -2.37
CA ASP A 97 22.07 13.45 -2.10
C ASP A 97 23.44 13.62 -1.40
N SER A 98 24.35 12.66 -1.57
CA SER A 98 25.71 12.68 -1.02
C SER A 98 26.67 13.55 -1.82
N ARG A 99 26.15 14.45 -2.66
CA ARG A 99 27.03 15.46 -3.27
C ARG A 99 27.44 16.41 -2.16
N TYR A 100 28.75 16.52 -1.93
CA TYR A 100 29.32 17.51 -1.05
C TYR A 100 28.76 18.89 -1.44
N SER A 101 28.12 19.57 -0.49
CA SER A 101 27.57 20.90 -0.66
C SER A 101 28.25 21.82 0.36
N PRO A 102 29.04 22.83 -0.07
CA PRO A 102 29.76 23.72 0.83
C PRO A 102 28.83 24.81 1.41
N VAL A 103 27.57 24.47 1.67
CA VAL A 103 26.60 25.40 2.29
C VAL A 103 26.70 25.23 3.80
N PRO A 104 27.30 26.20 4.53
CA PRO A 104 27.31 26.15 5.98
C PRO A 104 25.88 26.27 6.50
N HIS A 105 25.56 25.53 7.55
CA HIS A 105 24.29 25.64 8.27
C HIS A 105 24.27 27.02 8.95
N ARG A 106 23.72 28.03 8.28
CA ARG A 106 23.66 29.40 8.81
C ARG A 106 22.63 29.43 9.94
N LYS A 107 23.09 29.38 11.19
CA LYS A 107 22.32 29.84 12.33
C LYS A 107 22.37 31.36 12.32
N THR A 108 21.41 32.02 11.65
CA THR A 108 21.15 33.44 11.91
C THR A 108 20.50 33.55 13.29
N GLY A 109 21.31 33.42 14.34
CA GLY A 109 20.97 33.97 15.65
C GLY A 109 21.27 35.46 15.57
N THR A 110 20.23 36.26 15.40
CA THR A 110 20.28 37.68 15.74
C THR A 110 20.25 37.74 17.27
N GLU A 111 21.42 37.79 17.90
CA GLU A 111 21.52 38.22 19.30
C GLU A 111 21.33 39.75 19.31
N ALA A 112 20.33 40.20 20.05
CA ALA A 112 20.04 41.59 20.37
C ALA A 112 20.02 41.75 21.90
#